data_AF-A0A518FVC1-F1
#
_entry.id   AF-A0A518FVC1-F1
#
_cell.length_a   1.000
_cell.length_b   1.000
_cell.length_c   1.000
_cell.angle_alpha   90.00
_cell.angle_beta   90.00
_cell.angle_gamma   90.00
#
_symmetry.space_group_name_H-M   'P 1'
#
loop_
_entity.id
_entity.type
_entity.pdbx_description
1 polymer ?
#
loop_
_entity_poly.entity_id
_entity_poly.type
_entity_poly.pdbx_seq_one_letter_code
_entity_poly.pdbx_strand_id
1 'polypeptide(L)'
;MSRLQRSKAQLIWFRVGLACVAVVAVVIFIQLQKPKVEETPPPAQQQAIRYDILNDIDQAPARRMLEIMLSKRISERELALLSHQIRDNYPYQQYKEFSISYLIPDMSKSPGYWARVEYNQGEPEKIKILGTSIPELQAFQQTEVPPKGQVLGDWLIEETANASRRVVITKDQGKYYYQMQWSPDSEFKSEELKSLAGETEFAYQDKSKDTIFKIQENGDLELSGPDGVFAVGHPLNAYQVSGE
;
A
#
# COMPACT_ATOMS: atom_id res chain seq x y z
N MET A 1 0.58 72.91 57.22
CA MET A 1 -0.16 71.87 56.49
C MET A 1 0.62 71.48 55.24
N SER A 2 0.75 70.17 55.02
CA SER A 2 1.98 69.51 54.57
C SER A 2 2.08 69.26 53.07
N ARG A 3 3.31 69.34 52.53
CA ARG A 3 3.73 69.04 51.15
C ARG A 3 3.62 67.53 50.77
N LEU A 4 2.85 66.74 51.51
CA LEU A 4 2.82 65.28 51.42
C LEU A 4 1.61 64.69 50.69
N GLN A 5 0.69 65.53 50.17
CA GLN A 5 -0.51 65.04 49.46
C GLN A 5 -0.45 65.09 47.93
N ARG A 6 0.58 65.66 47.29
CA ARG A 6 0.62 65.79 45.82
C ARG A 6 1.20 64.59 45.05
N SER A 7 1.88 63.62 45.68
CA SER A 7 2.55 62.54 44.92
C SER A 7 1.69 61.29 44.64
N LYS A 8 0.59 61.08 45.36
CA LYS A 8 -0.25 59.87 45.16
C LYS A 8 -1.19 59.97 43.95
N ALA A 9 -1.58 61.18 43.54
CA ALA A 9 -2.48 61.37 42.41
C ALA A 9 -1.79 61.15 41.05
N GLN A 10 -0.52 61.53 40.90
CA GLN A 10 0.20 61.39 39.62
C GLN A 10 0.60 59.94 39.28
N LEU A 11 0.75 59.07 40.28
CA LEU A 11 1.15 57.68 40.07
C LEU A 11 -0.02 56.80 39.57
N ILE A 12 -1.27 57.18 39.87
CA ILE A 12 -2.46 56.42 39.48
C ILE A 12 -2.78 56.63 37.99
N TRP A 13 -2.66 57.87 37.49
CA TRP A 13 -2.88 58.17 36.07
C TRP A 13 -1.85 57.52 35.15
N PHE A 14 -0.59 57.35 35.59
CA PHE A 14 0.44 56.65 34.82
C PHE A 14 0.17 55.14 34.69
N ARG A 15 -0.38 54.49 35.72
CA ARG A 15 -0.68 53.05 35.69
C ARG A 15 -1.91 52.70 34.85
N VAL A 16 -2.92 53.57 34.83
CA VAL A 16 -4.10 53.39 33.96
C VAL A 16 -3.75 53.64 32.49
N GLY A 17 -2.93 54.64 32.19
CA GLY A 17 -2.45 54.89 30.82
C GLY A 17 -1.62 53.75 30.23
N LEU A 18 -0.74 53.12 31.03
CA LEU A 18 0.09 52.00 30.58
C LEU A 18 -0.73 50.72 30.31
N ALA A 19 -1.77 50.47 31.12
CA ALA A 19 -2.66 49.33 30.95
C ALA A 19 -3.51 49.44 29.67
N CYS A 20 -3.98 50.64 29.30
CA CYS A 20 -4.72 50.84 28.05
C CYS A 20 -3.84 50.65 26.81
N VAL A 21 -2.57 51.09 26.84
CA VAL A 21 -1.64 50.90 25.70
C VAL A 21 -1.28 49.42 25.50
N ALA A 22 -1.11 48.65 26.58
CA ALA A 22 -0.83 47.22 26.49
C ALA A 22 -2.00 46.42 25.90
N VAL A 23 -3.25 46.74 26.27
CA VAL A 23 -4.44 46.07 25.72
C VAL A 23 -4.62 46.37 24.24
N VAL A 24 -4.40 47.62 23.81
CA VAL A 24 -4.47 47.98 22.38
C VAL A 24 -3.36 47.29 21.58
N ALA A 25 -2.14 47.19 22.12
CA ALA A 25 -1.04 46.49 21.47
C ALA A 25 -1.31 44.98 21.31
N VAL A 26 -1.93 44.33 22.30
CA VAL A 26 -2.31 42.91 22.22
C VAL A 26 -3.43 42.68 21.22
N VAL A 27 -4.44 43.56 21.15
CA VAL A 27 -5.52 43.45 20.16
C VAL A 27 -5.01 43.68 18.73
N ILE A 28 -4.09 44.63 18.53
CA ILE A 28 -3.43 44.84 17.22
C ILE A 28 -2.56 43.63 16.85
N PHE A 29 -1.85 43.03 17.82
CA PHE A 29 -1.04 41.83 17.56
C PHE A 29 -1.89 40.62 17.17
N ILE A 30 -3.07 40.44 17.78
CA ILE A 30 -4.01 39.37 17.41
C ILE A 30 -4.62 39.60 16.02
N GLN A 31 -4.93 40.85 15.66
CA GLN A 31 -5.48 41.19 14.33
C GLN A 31 -4.44 41.18 13.20
N LEU A 32 -3.14 41.17 13.52
CA LEU A 32 -2.04 41.09 12.55
C LEU A 32 -1.53 39.67 12.30
N GLN A 33 -1.94 38.68 13.10
CA GLN A 33 -1.76 37.29 12.73
C GLN A 33 -2.78 36.95 11.63
N LYS A 34 -2.49 37.37 10.39
CA LYS A 34 -3.15 36.80 9.22
C LYS A 34 -3.00 35.27 9.35
N PRO A 35 -4.10 34.50 9.30
CA PRO A 35 -4.00 33.05 9.31
C PRO A 35 -3.00 32.70 8.20
N LYS A 36 -1.96 31.97 8.56
CA LYS A 36 -1.02 31.39 7.59
C LYS A 36 -1.90 30.49 6.74
N VAL A 37 -2.31 31.01 5.59
CA VAL A 37 -2.99 30.24 4.56
C VAL A 37 -1.98 29.15 4.24
N GLU A 38 -2.26 27.95 4.74
CA GLU A 38 -1.57 26.75 4.34
C GLU A 38 -1.84 26.65 2.84
N GLU A 39 -0.88 27.14 2.05
CA GLU A 39 -0.90 26.98 0.61
C GLU A 39 -1.04 25.49 0.37
N THR A 40 -2.23 25.10 -0.08
CA THR A 40 -2.49 23.73 -0.49
C THR A 40 -1.43 23.41 -1.53
N PRO A 41 -0.59 22.39 -1.31
CA PRO A 41 0.48 22.08 -2.26
C PRO A 41 -0.13 22.00 -3.66
N PRO A 42 0.52 22.58 -4.69
CA PRO A 42 0.05 22.50 -6.05
C PRO A 42 -0.31 21.04 -6.37
N PRO A 43 -1.44 20.76 -7.04
CA PRO A 43 -1.80 19.39 -7.38
C PRO A 43 -0.61 18.77 -8.09
N ALA A 44 0.00 17.77 -7.46
CA ALA A 44 1.12 17.04 -8.02
C ALA A 44 0.72 16.66 -9.46
N GLN A 45 1.57 17.01 -10.43
CA GLN A 45 1.32 16.67 -11.83
C GLN A 45 1.20 15.15 -11.93
N GLN A 46 -0.03 14.64 -11.97
CA GLN A 46 -0.31 13.22 -12.00
C GLN A 46 0.26 12.65 -13.29
N GLN A 47 1.30 11.83 -13.17
CA GLN A 47 1.84 11.10 -14.30
C GLN A 47 0.74 10.19 -14.85
N ALA A 48 0.59 10.17 -16.17
CA ALA A 48 -0.40 9.31 -16.82
C ALA A 48 -0.09 7.84 -16.52
N ILE A 49 -1.03 7.14 -15.88
CA ILE A 49 -0.91 5.72 -15.56
C ILE A 49 -1.10 4.93 -16.85
N ARG A 50 -0.08 4.15 -17.24
CA ARG A 50 -0.15 3.30 -18.43
C ARG A 50 -0.86 1.99 -18.11
N TYR A 51 -1.75 1.57 -19.00
CA TYR A 51 -2.52 0.34 -18.90
C TYR A 51 -2.87 -0.21 -20.28
N ASP A 52 -3.15 -1.51 -20.36
CA ASP A 52 -3.64 -2.21 -21.54
C ASP A 52 -4.98 -2.88 -21.24
N ILE A 53 -5.95 -2.78 -22.15
CA ILE A 53 -7.22 -3.50 -22.04
C ILE A 53 -7.01 -4.91 -22.59
N LEU A 54 -7.11 -5.92 -21.73
CA LEU A 54 -6.96 -7.33 -22.08
C LEU A 54 -8.27 -7.94 -22.59
N ASN A 55 -9.39 -7.53 -22.00
CA ASN A 55 -10.71 -8.05 -22.33
C ASN A 55 -11.79 -6.98 -22.15
N ASP A 56 -12.81 -7.02 -22.99
CA ASP A 56 -13.96 -6.11 -22.96
C ASP A 56 -15.22 -6.90 -23.35
N ILE A 57 -16.05 -7.19 -22.35
CA ILE A 57 -17.30 -7.92 -22.52
C ILE A 57 -18.45 -6.92 -22.47
N ASP A 58 -19.12 -6.73 -23.60
CA ASP A 58 -20.29 -5.86 -23.74
C ASP A 58 -21.57 -6.69 -23.83
N GLN A 59 -22.43 -6.58 -22.83
CA GLN A 59 -23.72 -7.27 -22.74
C GLN A 59 -24.83 -6.28 -22.41
N ALA A 60 -24.91 -5.16 -23.14
CA ALA A 60 -25.95 -4.16 -22.95
C ALA A 60 -27.37 -4.76 -23.02
N PRO A 61 -28.31 -4.32 -22.16
CA PRO A 61 -28.16 -3.35 -21.08
C PRO A 61 -27.77 -4.00 -19.73
N ALA A 62 -27.47 -5.30 -19.72
CA ALA A 62 -27.21 -6.02 -18.48
C ALA A 62 -25.89 -5.58 -17.84
N ARG A 63 -24.76 -5.76 -18.55
CA ARG A 63 -23.45 -5.44 -17.98
C ARG A 63 -22.37 -5.12 -19.00
N ARG A 64 -21.34 -4.41 -18.57
CA ARG A 64 -20.03 -4.34 -19.24
C ARG A 64 -18.92 -4.72 -18.27
N MET A 65 -17.95 -5.50 -18.71
CA MET A 65 -16.82 -5.93 -17.87
C MET A 65 -15.51 -5.71 -18.62
N LEU A 66 -14.63 -4.91 -18.03
CA LEU A 66 -13.28 -4.67 -18.53
C LEU A 66 -12.26 -5.44 -17.70
N GLU A 67 -11.27 -6.00 -18.37
CA GLU A 67 -10.08 -6.54 -17.75
C GLU A 67 -8.87 -5.75 -18.22
N ILE A 68 -8.09 -5.22 -17.29
CA ILE A 68 -7.04 -4.24 -17.56
C ILE A 68 -5.74 -4.68 -16.90
N MET A 69 -4.65 -4.71 -17.67
CA MET A 69 -3.29 -4.85 -17.15
C MET A 69 -2.71 -3.47 -16.86
N LEU A 70 -2.35 -3.22 -15.61
CA LEU A 70 -1.61 -2.02 -15.23
C LEU A 70 -0.12 -2.23 -15.48
N SER A 71 0.59 -1.17 -15.83
CA SER A 71 2.06 -1.20 -15.95
C SER A 71 2.78 -1.33 -14.60
N LYS A 72 2.11 -0.97 -13.49
CA LYS A 72 2.62 -1.06 -12.12
C LYS A 72 1.48 -1.05 -11.11
N ARG A 73 1.79 -1.39 -9.86
CA ARG A 73 0.89 -1.17 -8.72
C ARG A 73 0.66 0.33 -8.50
N ILE A 74 -0.57 0.69 -8.17
CA ILE A 74 -1.00 2.08 -7.90
C ILE A 74 -1.75 2.16 -6.57
N SER A 75 -1.86 3.36 -6.02
CA SER A 75 -2.65 3.62 -4.81
C SER A 75 -4.15 3.44 -5.06
N GLU A 76 -4.93 3.27 -4.00
CA GLU A 76 -6.40 3.23 -4.09
C GLU A 76 -6.98 4.51 -4.70
N ARG A 77 -6.37 5.66 -4.37
CA ARG A 77 -6.75 6.96 -4.94
C ARG A 77 -6.49 7.02 -6.44
N GLU A 78 -5.30 6.60 -6.88
CA GLU A 78 -4.97 6.53 -8.31
C GLU A 78 -5.89 5.55 -9.05
N LEU A 79 -6.21 4.41 -8.43
CA LEU A 79 -7.14 3.42 -8.97
C LEU A 79 -8.54 4.02 -9.15
N ALA A 80 -9.05 4.78 -8.18
CA ALA A 80 -10.34 5.46 -8.27
C ALA A 80 -10.36 6.45 -9.44
N LEU A 81 -9.35 7.32 -9.52
CA LEU A 81 -9.24 8.32 -10.58
C LEU A 81 -9.13 7.68 -11.97
N LEU A 82 -8.29 6.65 -12.10
CA LEU A 82 -8.14 5.89 -13.34
C LEU A 82 -9.46 5.21 -13.74
N SER A 83 -10.16 4.61 -12.77
CA SER A 83 -11.44 3.94 -13.02
C SER A 83 -12.52 4.92 -13.50
N HIS A 84 -12.59 6.13 -12.93
CA HIS A 84 -13.48 7.19 -13.43
C HIS A 84 -13.13 7.60 -14.85
N GLN A 85 -11.83 7.86 -15.11
CA GLN A 85 -11.36 8.22 -16.45
C GLN A 85 -11.71 7.16 -17.49
N ILE A 86 -11.50 5.88 -17.17
CA ILE A 86 -11.87 4.76 -18.04
C ILE A 86 -13.37 4.75 -18.25
N ARG A 87 -14.17 4.71 -17.16
CA ARG A 87 -15.64 4.67 -17.21
C ARG A 87 -16.22 5.77 -18.08
N ASP A 88 -15.70 6.99 -17.97
CA ASP A 88 -16.21 8.17 -18.68
C ASP A 88 -15.96 8.11 -20.20
N ASN A 89 -15.08 7.22 -20.67
CA ASN A 89 -14.91 6.92 -22.09
C ASN A 89 -15.95 5.92 -22.64
N TYR A 90 -16.81 5.38 -21.79
CA TYR A 90 -17.85 4.41 -22.17
C TYR A 90 -19.25 4.94 -21.84
N PRO A 91 -20.29 4.47 -22.56
CA PRO A 91 -21.68 4.79 -22.24
C PRO A 91 -22.17 4.00 -21.01
N TYR A 92 -21.46 4.08 -19.88
CA TYR A 92 -21.67 3.22 -18.71
C TYR A 92 -23.10 3.29 -18.14
N GLN A 93 -23.79 4.43 -18.33
CA GLN A 93 -25.18 4.65 -17.93
C GLN A 93 -26.20 3.76 -18.66
N GLN A 94 -25.81 3.07 -19.74
CA GLN A 94 -26.66 2.12 -20.46
C GLN A 94 -26.66 0.73 -19.84
N TYR A 95 -25.81 0.48 -18.85
CA TYR A 95 -25.62 -0.83 -18.23
C TYR A 95 -26.13 -0.82 -16.79
N LYS A 96 -26.71 -1.93 -16.33
CA LYS A 96 -27.03 -2.12 -14.90
C LYS A 96 -25.77 -2.26 -14.05
N GLU A 97 -24.77 -2.95 -14.60
CA GLU A 97 -23.47 -3.20 -13.97
C GLU A 97 -22.34 -2.82 -14.92
N PHE A 98 -21.36 -2.06 -14.44
CA PHE A 98 -20.11 -1.82 -15.15
C PHE A 98 -18.96 -2.14 -14.20
N SER A 99 -18.12 -3.12 -14.54
CA SER A 99 -16.99 -3.50 -13.71
C SER A 99 -15.66 -3.41 -14.46
N ILE A 100 -14.62 -3.09 -13.70
CA ILE A 100 -13.24 -3.07 -14.18
C ILE A 100 -12.42 -3.94 -13.23
N SER A 101 -11.84 -5.01 -13.74
CA SER A 101 -10.89 -5.85 -13.05
C SER A 101 -9.47 -5.48 -13.47
N TYR A 102 -8.58 -5.33 -12.50
CA TYR A 102 -7.21 -4.86 -12.68
C TYR A 102 -6.22 -5.97 -12.35
N LEU A 103 -5.26 -6.19 -13.24
CA LEU A 103 -4.08 -7.02 -13.04
C LEU A 103 -2.83 -6.14 -12.92
N ILE A 104 -1.78 -6.70 -12.34
CA ILE A 104 -0.44 -6.09 -12.28
C ILE A 104 0.60 -7.11 -12.77
N PRO A 105 1.78 -6.67 -13.24
CA PRO A 105 2.76 -7.55 -13.89
C PRO A 105 3.32 -8.66 -12.98
N ASP A 106 3.37 -8.43 -11.68
CA ASP A 106 4.02 -9.30 -10.69
C ASP A 106 3.06 -10.32 -10.04
N MET A 107 1.87 -10.50 -10.63
CA MET A 107 0.93 -11.51 -10.18
C MET A 107 1.27 -12.88 -10.77
N SER A 108 1.18 -13.91 -9.94
CA SER A 108 1.19 -15.29 -10.41
C SER A 108 0.05 -15.53 -11.42
N LYS A 109 0.19 -16.53 -12.31
CA LYS A 109 -0.85 -16.94 -13.28
C LYS A 109 -2.13 -17.52 -12.64
N SER A 110 -2.32 -17.31 -11.35
CA SER A 110 -3.50 -17.74 -10.61
C SER A 110 -4.74 -16.99 -11.11
N PRO A 111 -5.91 -17.65 -11.19
CA PRO A 111 -7.14 -16.97 -11.54
C PRO A 111 -7.45 -15.85 -10.55
N GLY A 112 -7.70 -14.64 -11.06
CA GLY A 112 -8.18 -13.51 -10.26
C GLY A 112 -7.62 -12.17 -10.73
N TYR A 113 -7.84 -11.14 -9.92
CA TYR A 113 -7.47 -9.76 -10.21
C TYR A 113 -6.91 -9.12 -8.94
N TRP A 114 -5.94 -8.22 -9.09
CA TRP A 114 -5.34 -7.47 -7.99
C TRP A 114 -6.35 -6.49 -7.39
N ALA A 115 -7.17 -5.86 -8.22
CA ALA A 115 -8.25 -4.99 -7.76
C ALA A 115 -9.46 -5.05 -8.68
N ARG A 116 -10.61 -4.61 -8.16
CA ARG A 116 -11.85 -4.48 -8.94
C ARG A 116 -12.61 -3.23 -8.51
N VAL A 117 -13.17 -2.57 -9.52
CA VAL A 117 -14.08 -1.43 -9.33
C VAL A 117 -15.41 -1.75 -9.99
N GLU A 118 -16.50 -1.47 -9.27
CA GLU A 118 -17.87 -1.72 -9.74
C GLU A 118 -18.71 -0.45 -9.68
N TYR A 119 -19.42 -0.18 -10.78
CA TYR A 119 -20.42 0.87 -10.93
C TYR A 119 -21.77 0.23 -11.20
N ASN A 120 -22.58 0.09 -10.15
CA ASN A 120 -23.95 -0.39 -10.27
C ASN A 120 -24.92 0.79 -10.26
N GLN A 121 -25.97 0.74 -11.08
CA GLN A 121 -26.94 1.83 -11.12
C GLN A 121 -27.63 2.06 -9.77
N GLY A 122 -27.62 3.31 -9.31
CA GLY A 122 -28.25 3.70 -8.05
C GLY A 122 -27.44 3.35 -6.80
N GLU A 123 -26.23 2.81 -6.94
CA GLU A 123 -25.32 2.50 -5.84
C GLU A 123 -24.05 3.36 -5.92
N PRO A 124 -23.42 3.66 -4.77
CA PRO A 124 -22.07 4.22 -4.78
C PRO A 124 -21.09 3.24 -5.42
N GLU A 125 -20.01 3.75 -5.99
CA GLU A 125 -18.96 2.90 -6.53
C GLU A 125 -18.35 2.02 -5.44
N LYS A 126 -17.95 0.81 -5.82
CA LYS A 126 -17.28 -0.13 -4.94
C LYS A 126 -15.88 -0.38 -5.47
N ILE A 127 -14.88 0.08 -4.73
CA ILE A 127 -13.47 -0.17 -5.02
C ILE A 127 -12.98 -1.23 -4.04
N LYS A 128 -12.35 -2.29 -4.56
CA LYS A 128 -11.80 -3.37 -3.75
C LYS A 128 -10.43 -3.77 -4.27
N ILE A 129 -9.41 -3.59 -3.43
CA ILE A 129 -8.08 -4.17 -3.65
C ILE A 129 -8.10 -5.57 -3.01
N LEU A 130 -7.82 -6.60 -3.81
CA LEU A 130 -7.78 -8.01 -3.38
C LEU A 130 -6.36 -8.50 -3.13
N GLY A 131 -5.39 -8.00 -3.88
CA GLY A 131 -3.97 -8.30 -3.67
C GLY A 131 -3.31 -7.34 -2.68
N THR A 132 -1.98 -7.38 -2.61
CA THR A 132 -1.20 -6.51 -1.73
C THR A 132 -1.33 -5.05 -2.14
N SER A 133 -1.73 -4.22 -1.19
CA SER A 133 -1.76 -2.76 -1.36
C SER A 133 -0.35 -2.15 -1.30
N ILE A 134 -0.18 -0.91 -1.75
CA ILE A 134 1.12 -0.21 -1.61
C ILE A 134 1.54 -0.09 -0.13
N PRO A 135 0.68 0.38 0.80
CA PRO A 135 1.05 0.47 2.21
C PRO A 135 1.43 -0.88 2.83
N GLU A 136 0.73 -1.94 2.44
CA GLU A 136 1.03 -3.29 2.92
C GLU A 136 2.36 -3.83 2.36
N LEU A 137 2.66 -3.58 1.09
CA LEU A 137 3.95 -3.91 0.49
C LEU A 137 5.09 -3.17 1.20
N GLN A 138 4.92 -1.88 1.47
CA GLN A 138 5.87 -1.09 2.24
C GLN A 138 6.06 -1.66 3.65
N ALA A 139 4.97 -2.05 4.30
CA ALA A 139 5.03 -2.68 5.61
C ALA A 139 5.81 -4.00 5.58
N PHE A 140 5.58 -4.88 4.59
CA PHE A 140 6.40 -6.08 4.41
C PHE A 140 7.88 -5.76 4.20
N GLN A 141 8.21 -4.75 3.40
CA GLN A 141 9.58 -4.31 3.15
C GLN A 141 10.27 -3.73 4.40
N GLN A 142 9.48 -3.16 5.32
CA GLN A 142 9.97 -2.59 6.58
C GLN A 142 10.03 -3.61 7.73
N THR A 143 9.24 -4.68 7.66
CA THR A 143 9.29 -5.74 8.68
C THR A 143 10.65 -6.43 8.66
N GLU A 144 11.33 -6.48 9.81
CA GLU A 144 12.58 -7.19 9.94
C GLU A 144 12.38 -8.71 9.83
N VAL A 145 13.27 -9.37 9.07
CA VAL A 145 13.35 -10.82 9.05
C VAL A 145 13.91 -11.30 10.40
N PRO A 146 13.34 -12.37 11.01
CA PRO A 146 13.89 -12.95 12.23
C PRO A 146 15.39 -13.27 12.07
N PRO A 147 16.23 -13.04 13.10
CA PRO A 147 17.70 -13.13 13.00
C PRO A 147 18.27 -14.56 12.87
N LYS A 148 17.50 -15.51 12.33
CA LYS A 148 17.92 -16.91 12.17
C LYS A 148 18.84 -17.07 10.96
N GLY A 149 20.13 -16.84 11.18
CA GLY A 149 21.20 -17.20 10.24
C GLY A 149 21.25 -16.37 8.96
N GLN A 150 21.87 -16.92 7.93
CA GLN A 150 22.05 -16.30 6.62
C GLN A 150 20.73 -16.36 5.82
N VAL A 151 20.25 -15.23 5.32
CA VAL A 151 19.12 -15.19 4.39
C VAL A 151 19.60 -15.64 3.00
N LEU A 152 18.96 -16.67 2.46
CA LEU A 152 19.19 -17.15 1.09
C LEU A 152 18.29 -16.43 0.09
N GLY A 153 17.11 -16.02 0.53
CA GLY A 153 16.24 -15.11 -0.20
C GLY A 153 14.98 -14.74 0.57
N ASP A 154 14.29 -13.72 0.06
CA ASP A 154 13.12 -13.08 0.64
C ASP A 154 12.18 -12.69 -0.49
N TRP A 155 10.98 -13.27 -0.49
CA TRP A 155 10.04 -13.23 -1.60
C TRP A 155 8.66 -12.81 -1.11
N LEU A 156 7.94 -12.10 -1.97
CA LEU A 156 6.49 -11.94 -1.83
C LEU A 156 5.81 -12.87 -2.83
N ILE A 157 4.92 -13.71 -2.34
CA ILE A 157 4.02 -14.52 -3.17
C ILE A 157 2.70 -13.78 -3.24
N GLU A 158 2.39 -13.24 -4.42
CA GLU A 158 1.15 -12.53 -4.68
C GLU A 158 0.04 -13.53 -5.08
N GLU A 159 -0.92 -13.75 -4.17
CA GLU A 159 -2.08 -14.61 -4.39
C GLU A 159 -3.36 -13.78 -4.49
N THR A 160 -4.11 -13.97 -5.57
CA THR A 160 -5.31 -13.20 -5.94
C THR A 160 -6.52 -13.40 -5.03
N ALA A 161 -6.54 -14.50 -4.26
CA ALA A 161 -7.71 -14.95 -3.51
C ALA A 161 -7.50 -15.07 -2.00
N ASN A 162 -6.25 -15.24 -1.53
CA ASN A 162 -5.96 -15.67 -0.15
C ASN A 162 -4.97 -14.77 0.61
N ALA A 163 -4.84 -13.51 0.17
CA ALA A 163 -3.81 -12.57 0.60
C ALA A 163 -2.40 -13.02 0.22
N SER A 164 -1.55 -12.04 -0.08
CA SER A 164 -0.15 -12.32 -0.34
C SER A 164 0.56 -12.74 0.93
N ARG A 165 1.65 -13.49 0.77
CA ARG A 165 2.50 -13.91 1.89
C ARG A 165 3.95 -13.63 1.59
N ARG A 166 4.67 -13.20 2.61
CA ARG A 166 6.13 -13.10 2.56
C ARG A 166 6.74 -14.43 2.96
N VAL A 167 7.72 -14.88 2.17
CA VAL A 167 8.48 -16.10 2.40
C VAL A 167 9.96 -15.76 2.46
N VAL A 168 10.64 -16.29 3.46
CA VAL A 168 12.08 -16.17 3.61
C VAL A 168 12.66 -17.56 3.78
N ILE A 169 13.72 -17.89 3.04
CA ILE A 169 14.51 -19.09 3.27
C ILE A 169 15.82 -18.67 3.93
N THR A 170 16.12 -19.24 5.08
CA THR A 170 17.36 -18.97 5.81
C THR A 170 18.18 -20.23 6.06
N LYS A 171 19.48 -20.05 6.28
CA LYS A 171 20.44 -21.09 6.64
C LYS A 171 21.09 -20.76 7.97
N ASP A 172 20.94 -21.63 8.95
CA ASP A 172 21.55 -21.48 10.28
C ASP A 172 22.18 -22.80 10.73
N GLN A 173 23.46 -22.76 11.12
CA GLN A 173 24.22 -23.93 11.57
C GLN A 173 24.12 -25.16 10.63
N GLY A 174 24.07 -24.93 9.32
CA GLY A 174 23.97 -25.98 8.30
C GLY A 174 22.56 -26.55 8.09
N LYS A 175 21.55 -26.02 8.79
CA LYS A 175 20.13 -26.33 8.59
C LYS A 175 19.44 -25.23 7.80
N TYR A 176 18.39 -25.59 7.08
CA TYR A 176 17.59 -24.66 6.29
C TYR A 176 16.22 -24.47 6.92
N TYR A 177 15.68 -23.26 6.82
CA TYR A 177 14.39 -22.91 7.39
C TYR A 177 13.54 -22.16 6.36
N TYR A 178 12.29 -22.58 6.23
CA TYR A 178 11.23 -21.83 5.57
C TYR A 178 10.53 -20.98 6.63
N GLN A 179 10.49 -19.67 6.41
CA GLN A 179 9.80 -18.73 7.29
C GLN A 179 8.72 -18.01 6.48
N MET A 180 7.49 -18.01 6.97
CA MET A 180 6.35 -17.44 6.27
C MET A 180 5.58 -16.48 7.16
N GLN A 181 5.20 -15.35 6.58
CA GLN A 181 4.41 -14.31 7.21
C GLN A 181 3.20 -14.00 6.31
N TRP A 182 1.98 -14.08 6.87
CA TRP A 182 0.71 -13.92 6.12
C TRP A 182 0.29 -12.46 5.95
N SER A 183 0.70 -11.60 6.88
CA SER A 183 0.50 -10.16 6.85
C SER A 183 1.66 -9.48 7.58
N PRO A 184 1.93 -8.18 7.33
CA PRO A 184 3.04 -7.48 7.99
C PRO A 184 2.98 -7.52 9.53
N ASP A 185 1.78 -7.63 10.10
CA ASP A 185 1.53 -7.70 11.55
C ASP A 185 1.54 -9.13 12.11
N SER A 186 1.57 -10.14 11.24
CA SER A 186 1.58 -11.55 11.66
C SER A 186 2.99 -12.00 12.04
N GLU A 187 3.09 -12.93 12.99
CA GLU A 187 4.37 -13.57 13.31
C GLU A 187 4.83 -14.50 12.18
N PHE A 188 6.15 -14.61 12.01
CA PHE A 188 6.73 -15.60 11.12
C PHE A 188 6.50 -17.03 11.66
N LYS A 189 5.87 -17.87 10.86
CA LYS A 189 5.84 -19.32 11.06
C LYS A 189 7.10 -19.92 10.46
N SER A 190 7.84 -20.72 11.23
CA SER A 190 9.12 -21.28 10.84
C SER A 190 9.05 -22.80 10.79
N GLU A 191 9.52 -23.38 9.69
CA GLU A 191 9.61 -24.83 9.48
C GLU A 191 11.00 -25.22 8.96
N GLU A 192 11.50 -26.38 9.37
CA GLU A 192 12.79 -26.89 8.91
C GLU A 192 12.65 -27.51 7.51
N LEU A 193 13.60 -27.20 6.64
CA LEU A 193 13.69 -27.71 5.28
C LEU A 193 14.86 -28.69 5.14
N LYS A 194 14.67 -29.65 4.24
CA LYS A 194 15.73 -30.50 3.71
C LYS A 194 16.21 -29.94 2.36
N SER A 195 17.51 -29.76 2.21
CA SER A 195 18.12 -29.49 0.90
C SER A 195 18.04 -30.72 0.00
N LEU A 196 17.57 -30.52 -1.24
CA LEU A 196 17.57 -31.52 -2.30
C LEU A 196 18.71 -31.27 -3.29
N ALA A 197 18.99 -30.00 -3.58
CA ALA A 197 20.10 -29.58 -4.43
C ALA A 197 20.74 -28.30 -3.88
N GLY A 198 21.66 -28.44 -2.94
CA GLY A 198 22.43 -27.32 -2.39
C GLY A 198 21.56 -26.22 -1.79
N GLU A 199 21.78 -24.98 -2.19
CA GLU A 199 21.06 -23.80 -1.70
C GLU A 199 19.95 -23.34 -2.65
N THR A 200 19.60 -24.14 -3.68
CA THR A 200 18.64 -23.76 -4.72
C THR A 200 17.35 -24.58 -4.70
N GLU A 201 17.35 -25.75 -4.08
CA GLU A 201 16.16 -26.63 -4.05
C GLU A 201 15.98 -27.30 -2.69
N PHE A 202 14.76 -27.22 -2.16
CA PHE A 202 14.40 -27.68 -0.83
C PHE A 202 13.05 -28.40 -0.82
N ALA A 203 12.86 -29.25 0.17
CA ALA A 203 11.57 -29.82 0.55
C ALA A 203 11.36 -29.66 2.05
N TYR A 204 10.12 -29.77 2.51
CA TYR A 204 9.88 -29.89 3.94
C TYR A 204 10.61 -31.11 4.53
N GLN A 205 11.12 -30.96 5.75
CA GLN A 205 11.69 -32.10 6.48
C GLN A 205 10.59 -33.12 6.87
N ASP A 206 9.37 -32.64 7.11
CA ASP A 206 8.18 -33.47 7.32
C ASP A 206 7.71 -34.06 5.99
N LYS A 207 7.75 -35.40 5.89
CA LYS A 207 7.38 -36.16 4.68
C LYS A 207 5.89 -36.14 4.37
N SER A 208 5.03 -35.64 5.27
CA SER A 208 3.60 -35.47 4.99
C SER A 208 3.32 -34.31 4.04
N LYS A 209 4.31 -33.47 3.77
CA LYS A 209 4.24 -32.34 2.84
C LYS A 209 5.11 -32.63 1.62
N ASP A 210 4.51 -32.55 0.45
CA ASP A 210 5.11 -32.83 -0.85
C ASP A 210 5.54 -31.55 -1.60
N THR A 211 5.55 -30.41 -0.90
CA THR A 211 5.96 -29.13 -1.48
C THR A 211 7.47 -29.06 -1.69
N ILE A 212 7.86 -28.75 -2.92
CA ILE A 212 9.22 -28.41 -3.32
C ILE A 212 9.34 -26.90 -3.48
N PHE A 213 10.41 -26.34 -2.92
CA PHE A 213 10.81 -24.94 -3.02
C PHE A 213 12.03 -24.85 -3.91
N LYS A 214 11.93 -24.12 -5.02
CA LYS A 214 13.05 -23.98 -5.95
C LYS A 214 13.33 -22.52 -6.26
N ILE A 215 14.55 -22.08 -5.92
CA ILE A 215 15.06 -20.76 -6.28
C ILE A 215 15.56 -20.84 -7.73
N GLN A 216 14.92 -20.06 -8.60
CA GLN A 216 15.24 -20.00 -10.02
C GLN A 216 16.44 -19.08 -10.30
N GLU A 217 16.99 -19.18 -11.51
CA GLU A 217 18.14 -18.34 -11.94
C GLU A 217 17.82 -16.84 -11.95
N ASN A 218 16.56 -16.46 -12.19
CA ASN A 218 16.11 -15.07 -12.13
C ASN A 218 15.88 -14.56 -10.70
N GLY A 219 16.10 -15.42 -9.69
CA GLY A 219 15.86 -15.12 -8.28
C GLY A 219 14.44 -15.39 -7.80
N ASP A 220 13.50 -15.81 -8.64
CA ASP A 220 12.14 -16.17 -8.20
C ASP A 220 12.13 -17.45 -7.36
N LEU A 221 11.14 -17.57 -6.49
CA LEU A 221 10.87 -18.78 -5.72
C LEU A 221 9.66 -19.51 -6.31
N GLU A 222 9.87 -20.70 -6.87
CA GLU A 222 8.78 -21.59 -7.28
C GLU A 222 8.39 -22.53 -6.14
N LEU A 223 7.09 -22.63 -5.89
CA LEU A 223 6.49 -23.64 -5.02
C LEU A 223 5.72 -24.62 -5.89
N SER A 224 6.07 -25.89 -5.81
CA SER A 224 5.45 -26.96 -6.58
C SER A 224 5.07 -28.15 -5.72
N GLY A 225 4.02 -28.86 -6.12
CA GLY A 225 3.60 -30.14 -5.55
C GLY A 225 3.42 -31.18 -6.67
N PRO A 226 2.73 -32.30 -6.40
CA PRO A 226 2.50 -33.35 -7.39
C PRO A 226 1.78 -32.87 -8.65
N ASP A 227 0.92 -31.86 -8.51
CA ASP A 227 0.13 -31.28 -9.60
C ASP A 227 0.86 -30.17 -10.36
N GLY A 228 2.14 -29.90 -10.03
CA GLY A 228 2.98 -28.89 -10.65
C GLY A 228 3.16 -27.63 -9.80
N VAL A 229 3.58 -26.54 -10.45
CA VAL A 229 3.81 -25.24 -9.81
C VAL A 229 2.47 -24.62 -9.44
N PHE A 230 2.26 -24.34 -8.16
CA PHE A 230 1.03 -23.72 -7.67
C PHE A 230 1.25 -22.29 -7.18
N ALA A 231 2.49 -21.87 -6.94
CA ALA A 231 2.81 -20.49 -6.60
C ALA A 231 4.22 -20.10 -7.06
N VAL A 232 4.37 -18.81 -7.37
CA VAL A 232 5.66 -18.18 -7.67
C VAL A 232 5.76 -16.92 -6.82
N GLY A 233 6.88 -16.76 -6.12
CA GLY A 233 7.22 -15.56 -5.38
C GLY A 233 8.33 -14.78 -6.08
N HIS A 234 8.19 -13.47 -6.13
CA HIS A 234 9.22 -12.59 -6.66
C HIS A 234 10.04 -11.98 -5.52
N PRO A 235 11.34 -11.70 -5.72
CA PRO A 235 12.16 -11.05 -4.70
C PRO A 235 11.49 -9.81 -4.13
N LEU A 236 11.42 -9.68 -2.81
CA LEU A 236 10.69 -8.59 -2.15
C LEU A 236 11.23 -7.19 -2.54
N ASN A 237 12.53 -7.12 -2.87
CA ASN A 237 13.20 -5.92 -3.35
C ASN A 237 12.98 -5.62 -4.85
N ALA A 238 12.40 -6.54 -5.62
CA ALA A 238 12.04 -6.32 -7.02
C ALA A 238 10.82 -5.40 -7.15
N TYR A 239 9.96 -5.35 -6.12
CA TYR A 239 8.80 -4.49 -6.10
C TYR A 239 9.19 -3.03 -5.88
N GLN A 240 9.09 -2.24 -6.94
CA GLN A 240 9.27 -0.79 -6.86
C GLN A 240 8.02 -0.13 -6.29
N VAL A 241 8.16 0.49 -5.13
CA VAL A 241 7.16 1.43 -4.63
C VAL A 241 7.52 2.80 -5.17
N SER A 242 6.70 3.34 -6.07
CA SER A 242 6.82 4.74 -6.46
C SER A 242 6.49 5.58 -5.21
N GLY A 243 7.47 6.29 -4.66
CA GLY A 243 7.26 7.17 -3.51
C GLY A 243 6.22 8.24 -3.83
N GLU A 244 5.36 8.53 -2.85
CA GLU A 244 4.46 9.69 -2.85
C GLU A 244 5.22 11.01 -2.89
#